data_AF-A0A0P0LHI3-F1
#
_entry.id   AF-A0A0P0LHI3-F1
#
_cell.length_a   1.000
_cell.length_b   1.000
_cell.length_c   1.000
_cell.angle_alpha   90.00
_cell.angle_beta   90.00
_cell.angle_gamma   90.00
#
_symmetry.space_group_name_H-M   'P 1'
#
loop_
_entity.id
_entity.type
_entity.pdbx_description
1 polymer ?
#
loop_
_entity_poly.entity_id
_entity_poly.type
_entity_poly.pdbx_seq_one_letter_code
_entity_poly.pdbx_strand_id
1 'polypeptide(L)'
;MKTIIDKANTRGYFNHGWLKTYHTFSFADYYNPRRIHFGALRVLNDDTVAPGEGFGMHPHKNMEVVSIPLQGYLRHGDNVQNESTITPEKFK
;
A
#
# COMPACT_ATOMS: atom_id res chain seq x y z
N MET A 1 -9.23 0.41 28.18
CA MET A 1 -8.52 -0.17 27.01
C MET A 1 -7.13 0.43 26.92
N LYS A 2 -6.12 -0.36 26.53
CA LYS A 2 -4.76 0.15 26.28
C LYS A 2 -4.69 0.68 24.85
N THR A 3 -4.38 1.95 24.68
CA THR A 3 -4.11 2.56 23.36
C THR A 3 -2.67 2.28 22.94
N ILE A 4 -2.46 1.86 21.71
CA ILE A 4 -1.14 1.68 21.09
C ILE A 4 -1.00 2.74 20.00
N ILE A 5 0.12 3.46 19.99
CA ILE A 5 0.40 4.51 19.00
C ILE A 5 1.62 4.08 18.18
N ASP A 6 1.38 3.85 16.89
CA ASP A 6 2.43 3.58 15.91
C ASP A 6 2.73 4.85 15.12
N LYS A 7 3.78 5.57 15.51
CA LYS A 7 4.16 6.85 14.90
C LYS A 7 4.69 6.64 13.47
N ALA A 8 4.44 7.59 12.58
CA ALA A 8 4.82 7.52 11.17
C ALA A 8 6.33 7.26 10.95
N ASN A 9 7.19 7.88 11.75
CA ASN A 9 8.66 7.73 11.69
C ASN A 9 9.18 6.40 12.26
N THR A 10 8.30 5.51 12.71
CA THR A 10 8.66 4.17 13.21
C THR A 10 8.24 3.06 12.25
N ARG A 11 7.68 3.40 11.09
CA ARG A 11 7.31 2.44 10.03
C ARG A 11 8.58 1.93 9.33
N GLY A 12 8.52 0.71 8.78
CA GLY A 12 9.58 0.24 7.88
C GLY A 12 9.64 1.14 6.65
N TYR A 13 10.82 1.55 6.20
CA TYR A 13 10.99 2.43 5.05
C TYR A 13 11.94 1.82 4.02
N PHE A 14 11.51 1.82 2.76
CA PHE A 14 12.31 1.35 1.63
C PHE A 14 12.23 2.36 0.49
N ASN A 15 13.35 2.54 -0.19
CA ASN A 15 13.47 3.42 -1.35
C ASN A 15 14.10 2.64 -2.50
N HIS A 16 13.30 2.35 -3.52
CA HIS A 16 13.69 1.63 -4.73
C HIS A 16 13.97 2.60 -5.90
N GLY A 17 14.18 3.89 -5.62
CA GLY A 17 14.28 4.94 -6.62
C GLY A 17 12.91 5.39 -7.11
N TRP A 18 12.20 4.50 -7.84
CA TRP A 18 10.87 4.78 -8.39
C TRP A 18 9.74 4.64 -7.37
N LEU A 19 9.94 3.82 -6.34
CA LEU A 19 9.00 3.59 -5.24
C LEU A 19 9.65 3.98 -3.91
N LYS A 20 9.00 4.87 -3.18
CA LYS A 20 9.26 5.11 -1.75
C LYS A 20 8.06 4.59 -0.97
N THR A 21 8.27 3.62 -0.10
CA THR A 21 7.18 2.95 0.61
C THR A 21 7.43 2.93 2.11
N TYR A 22 6.36 3.12 2.88
CA TYR A 22 6.36 2.93 4.33
C TYR A 22 5.43 1.79 4.72
N HIS A 23 5.96 0.78 5.41
CA HIS A 23 5.20 -0.38 5.89
C HIS A 23 4.82 -0.22 7.35
N THR A 24 3.51 -0.14 7.63
CA THR A 24 3.01 -0.06 9.02
C THR A 24 3.07 -1.43 9.70
N PHE A 25 2.55 -2.46 9.03
CA PHE A 25 2.61 -3.85 9.43
C PHE A 25 3.73 -4.60 8.68
N SER A 26 4.08 -5.78 9.17
CA SER A 26 5.12 -6.64 8.58
C SER A 26 4.71 -7.07 7.16
N PHE A 27 5.55 -6.77 6.18
CA PHE A 27 5.30 -6.98 4.76
C PHE A 27 6.61 -6.97 3.98
N ALA A 28 6.72 -7.81 2.94
CA ALA A 28 7.95 -8.01 2.17
C ALA A 28 9.15 -8.26 3.12
N ASP A 29 10.25 -7.53 2.95
CA ASP A 29 11.47 -7.67 3.75
C ASP A 29 11.39 -6.96 5.12
N TYR A 30 10.30 -6.25 5.43
CA TYR A 30 10.09 -5.63 6.73
C TYR A 30 9.37 -6.57 7.70
N TYR A 31 10.04 -6.83 8.84
CA TYR A 31 9.48 -7.62 9.93
C TYR A 31 9.50 -6.86 11.25
N ASN A 32 8.34 -6.79 11.89
CA ASN A 32 8.19 -6.29 13.25
C ASN A 32 7.20 -7.19 14.01
N PRO A 33 7.65 -7.98 15.00
CA PRO A 33 6.81 -8.95 15.70
C PRO A 33 5.67 -8.31 16.49
N ARG A 34 5.72 -6.99 16.76
CA ARG A 34 4.66 -6.24 17.44
C ARG A 34 3.64 -5.64 16.47
N ARG A 35 3.91 -5.66 15.16
CA ARG A 35 3.07 -5.10 14.10
C ARG A 35 2.91 -6.11 12.97
N ILE A 36 2.32 -7.27 13.27
CA ILE A 36 2.03 -8.28 12.23
C ILE A 36 0.76 -7.93 11.46
N HIS A 37 -0.31 -7.50 12.14
CA HIS A 37 -1.59 -7.05 11.56
C HIS A 37 -2.48 -6.42 12.66
N PHE A 38 -3.60 -5.80 12.28
CA PHE A 38 -4.62 -5.31 13.22
C PHE A 38 -6.02 -5.80 12.82
N GLY A 39 -6.57 -6.75 13.58
CA GLY A 39 -7.82 -7.43 13.20
C GLY A 39 -7.68 -8.06 11.81
N ALA A 40 -8.57 -7.69 10.88
CA ALA A 40 -8.54 -8.13 9.48
C ALA A 40 -7.50 -7.37 8.62
N LEU A 41 -7.04 -6.18 9.03
CA LEU A 41 -6.10 -5.37 8.27
C LEU A 41 -4.70 -6.00 8.32
N ARG A 42 -4.28 -6.60 7.20
CA ARG A 42 -3.01 -7.33 7.09
C ARG A 42 -1.84 -6.43 6.69
N VAL A 43 -2.05 -5.57 5.70
CA VAL A 43 -1.01 -4.69 5.13
C VAL A 43 -1.57 -3.27 5.06
N LEU A 44 -0.74 -2.30 5.44
CA LEU A 44 -1.02 -0.88 5.29
C LEU A 44 0.28 -0.18 4.87
N ASN A 45 0.35 0.13 3.58
CA ASN A 45 1.47 0.79 2.95
C ASN A 45 1.09 2.24 2.61
N ASP A 46 2.10 3.10 2.65
CA ASP A 46 2.03 4.51 2.26
C ASP A 46 3.11 4.72 1.20
N ASP A 47 2.65 4.78 -0.05
CA ASP A 47 3.48 4.62 -1.24
C ASP A 47 3.53 5.92 -2.06
N THR A 48 4.74 6.35 -2.39
CA THR A 48 5.01 7.37 -3.40
C THR A 48 5.65 6.72 -4.61
N VAL A 49 4.94 6.74 -5.73
CA VAL A 49 5.37 6.15 -7.01
C VAL A 49 5.78 7.27 -7.97
N ALA A 50 6.92 7.12 -8.64
CA ALA A 50 7.41 8.07 -9.63
C ALA A 50 6.48 8.14 -10.86
N PRO A 51 6.39 9.29 -11.56
CA PRO A 51 5.55 9.41 -12.75
C PRO A 51 5.91 8.40 -13.84
N GLY A 52 4.91 7.72 -14.40
CA GLY A 52 5.10 6.72 -15.46
C GLY A 52 5.53 5.33 -14.97
N GLU A 53 5.85 5.20 -13.69
CA GLU A 53 6.26 3.94 -13.07
C GLU A 53 5.08 3.25 -12.39
N GLY A 54 5.24 1.97 -12.06
CA GLY A 54 4.22 1.19 -11.39
C GLY A 54 4.60 -0.25 -11.17
N PHE A 55 3.72 -0.98 -10.49
CA PHE A 55 3.89 -2.41 -10.28
C PHE A 55 3.45 -3.16 -11.55
N GLY A 56 4.30 -4.06 -12.04
CA GLY A 56 3.92 -4.99 -13.10
C GLY A 56 2.81 -5.95 -12.66
N MET A 57 2.22 -6.66 -13.62
CA MET A 57 1.21 -7.69 -13.34
C MET A 57 1.74 -8.75 -12.37
N HIS A 58 1.02 -8.99 -11.27
CA HIS A 58 1.34 -10.00 -10.28
C HIS A 58 0.07 -10.59 -9.66
N PRO A 59 0.09 -11.86 -9.20
CA PRO A 59 -1.10 -12.53 -8.70
C PRO A 59 -1.41 -12.14 -7.24
N HIS A 60 -2.69 -12.03 -6.93
CA HIS A 60 -3.21 -12.05 -5.57
C HIS A 60 -4.22 -13.20 -5.41
N LYS A 61 -4.35 -13.73 -4.18
CA LYS A 61 -5.31 -14.77 -3.84
C LYS A 61 -5.85 -14.54 -2.42
N ASN A 62 -7.16 -14.69 -2.24
CA ASN A 62 -7.85 -14.59 -0.95
C ASN A 62 -7.56 -13.29 -0.17
N MET A 63 -7.49 -12.16 -0.88
CA MET A 63 -7.26 -10.83 -0.30
C MET A 63 -8.15 -9.80 -0.97
N GLU A 64 -8.68 -8.87 -0.18
CA GLU A 64 -9.23 -7.62 -0.66
C GLU A 64 -8.13 -6.55 -0.62
N VAL A 65 -7.94 -5.85 -1.73
CA VAL A 65 -6.93 -4.79 -1.88
C VAL A 65 -7.65 -3.47 -2.13
N VAL A 66 -7.42 -2.50 -1.25
CA VAL A 66 -7.99 -1.17 -1.35
C VAL A 66 -6.86 -0.17 -1.62
N SER A 67 -7.00 0.61 -2.69
CA SER A 67 -6.07 1.69 -3.05
C SER A 67 -6.76 3.04 -2.89
N ILE A 68 -6.14 3.96 -2.16
CA ILE A 68 -6.67 5.31 -1.92
C ILE A 68 -5.62 6.32 -2.41
N PRO A 69 -5.73 6.82 -3.65
CA PRO A 69 -4.82 7.85 -4.15
C PRO A 69 -4.97 9.15 -3.37
N LEU A 70 -3.90 9.63 -2.75
CA LEU A 70 -3.88 10.92 -2.05
C LEU A 70 -3.49 12.09 -2.97
N GLN A 71 -2.69 11.81 -4.00
CA GLN A 71 -2.23 12.77 -5.01
C GLN A 71 -1.96 12.03 -6.34
N GLY A 72 -2.16 12.71 -7.47
CA GLY A 72 -1.90 12.16 -8.80
C GLY A 72 -3.00 11.23 -9.30
N TYR A 73 -2.65 10.30 -10.19
CA TYR A 73 -3.56 9.37 -10.86
C TYR A 73 -2.99 7.95 -10.77
N LEU A 74 -3.82 6.99 -10.38
CA LEU A 74 -3.45 5.57 -10.34
C LEU A 74 -4.19 4.80 -11.42
N ARG A 75 -3.47 4.25 -12.40
CA ARG A 75 -4.05 3.32 -13.37
C ARG A 75 -3.99 1.90 -12.79
N HIS A 76 -5.12 1.21 -12.80
CA HIS A 76 -5.23 -0.19 -12.45
C HIS A 76 -5.69 -0.99 -13.67
N GLY A 77 -5.04 -2.13 -13.90
CA GLY A 77 -5.48 -3.15 -14.85
C GLY A 77 -5.33 -4.55 -14.25
N ASP A 78 -6.16 -5.49 -14.67
CA ASP A 78 -6.18 -6.86 -14.12
C ASP A 78 -6.20 -7.97 -15.20
N ASN A 79 -6.19 -9.22 -14.75
CA ASN A 79 -6.11 -10.40 -15.60
C ASN A 79 -7.43 -10.77 -16.31
N VAL A 80 -8.52 -10.06 -16.03
CA VAL A 80 -9.81 -10.20 -16.73
C VAL A 80 -10.12 -8.96 -17.58
N GLN A 81 -9.08 -8.16 -17.88
CA GLN A 81 -9.12 -6.99 -18.76
C GLN A 81 -9.96 -5.83 -18.22
N ASN A 82 -10.18 -5.76 -16.91
CA ASN A 82 -10.65 -4.50 -16.33
C ASN A 82 -9.53 -3.46 -16.41
N GLU A 83 -9.90 -2.22 -16.67
CA GLU A 83 -8.99 -1.08 -16.63
C GLU A 83 -9.70 0.13 -16.04
N SER A 84 -9.03 0.83 -15.12
CA SER A 84 -9.57 2.08 -14.58
C SER A 84 -8.46 3.04 -14.17
N THR A 85 -8.75 4.34 -14.26
CA THR A 85 -7.95 5.37 -13.59
C THR A 85 -8.69 5.84 -12.34
N ILE A 86 -7.97 5.83 -11.22
CA ILE A 86 -8.45 6.19 -9.88
C ILE A 86 -7.84 7.55 -9.54
N THR A 87 -8.70 8.49 -9.16
CA THR A 87 -8.32 9.86 -8.78
C THR A 87 -8.65 10.11 -7.31
N PRO A 88 -7.97 11.06 -6.64
CA PRO A 88 -8.26 11.42 -5.25
C PRO A 88 -9.70 11.88 -5.00
N GLU A 89 -10.41 12.33 -6.05
CA GLU A 89 -11.79 12.83 -5.95
C GLU A 89 -12.82 11.70 -5.76
N LYS A 90 -12.50 10.45 -6.10
CA LYS A 90 -13.43 9.32 -5.99
C LYS A 90 -13.72 8.87 -4.55
N PHE A 91 -12.98 9.37 -3.57
CA PHE A 91 -13.12 9.00 -2.15
C PHE A 91 -13.46 10.20 -1.24
N LYS A 92 -13.85 11.34 -1.82
CA LYS A 92 -14.47 12.46 -1.10
C LYS A 92 -15.97 12.31 -1.08
#